data_AF-A0A826GST1-F1
#
_entry.id   AF-A0A826GST1-F1
#
_cell.length_a   1.000
_cell.length_b   1.000
_cell.length_c   1.000
_cell.angle_alpha   90.00
_cell.angle_beta   90.00
_cell.angle_gamma   90.00
#
_symmetry.space_group_name_H-M   'P 1'
#
loop_
_entity.id
_entity.type
_entity.pdbx_description
1 polymer ?
#
loop_
_entity_poly.entity_id
_entity_poly.type
_entity_poly.pdbx_seq_one_letter_code
_entity_poly.pdbx_strand_id
1 'polypeptide(L)'
;MRVDLLPLVELSLYINLSFCCKDFSIFNRILEELKCHLILLGHPIIKTLYIKHLDFCLSRQDNLKFIFTSLFKYINLALLEEFTLEIIPGYVDFEKFKLLDEFCITRINLNVQSFSLEFRKIVGIPEISYEKLSILINNIRKFPFDLNIDMTVNMPLQKKSHLKRDLKELLSYMPEHICFSDFICEEEDFVFRDFDNSIDSEKLWFYALECLESNGYINYEITNFALKGHESRHNKLNWELKPYLGLGLRAVSLLFCNDKNNNVRALIRKTGNFVKANNHLVTFELLEDLEFFVYHFIQGLGTIQGVSFRALRLRFEYNEKQFFQFINYCSTLSKKFVFDDNIMLLKGRERFKLDFYLVKIINYFNDNFFKVKLRLP
;
A
#
# COMPACT_ATOMS: atom_id res chain seq x y z
N MET A 1 -25.16 4.78 10.80
CA MET A 1 -25.05 6.14 10.26
C MET A 1 -25.31 6.04 8.75
N ARG A 2 -26.32 6.72 8.20
CA ARG A 2 -26.55 6.72 6.75
C ARG A 2 -25.55 7.72 6.17
N VAL A 3 -24.39 7.23 5.75
CA VAL A 3 -23.34 8.06 5.15
C VAL A 3 -23.75 8.32 3.70
N ASP A 4 -23.87 9.59 3.33
CA ASP A 4 -24.18 9.99 1.95
C ASP A 4 -22.89 9.99 1.12
N LEU A 5 -22.48 8.81 0.68
CA LEU A 5 -21.27 8.61 -0.13
C LEU A 5 -21.43 9.30 -1.49
N LEU A 6 -20.36 9.94 -1.95
CA LEU A 6 -20.33 10.55 -3.28
C LEU A 6 -20.09 9.48 -4.35
N PRO A 7 -20.77 9.59 -5.51
CA PRO A 7 -20.53 8.70 -6.63
C PRO A 7 -19.11 8.91 -7.17
N LEU A 8 -18.53 7.83 -7.68
CA LEU A 8 -17.18 7.82 -8.23
C LEU A 8 -17.22 7.36 -9.68
N VAL A 9 -16.31 7.90 -10.50
CA VAL A 9 -16.10 7.43 -11.88
C VAL A 9 -15.20 6.20 -11.89
N GLU A 10 -14.13 6.24 -11.09
CA GLU A 10 -13.11 5.20 -11.00
C GLU A 10 -12.84 4.83 -9.53
N LEU A 11 -12.46 3.58 -9.29
CA LEU A 11 -12.19 3.05 -7.96
C LEU A 11 -11.00 2.10 -7.96
N SER A 12 -10.16 2.23 -6.94
CA SER A 12 -9.20 1.19 -6.55
C SER A 12 -9.81 0.28 -5.49
N LEU A 13 -9.67 -1.04 -5.65
CA LEU A 13 -10.28 -2.03 -4.76
C LEU A 13 -9.18 -2.86 -4.07
N TYR A 14 -9.24 -2.92 -2.75
CA TYR A 14 -8.41 -3.79 -1.92
C TYR A 14 -9.31 -4.78 -1.18
N ILE A 15 -9.00 -6.07 -1.25
CA ILE A 15 -9.76 -7.12 -0.56
C ILE A 15 -8.81 -7.99 0.26
N ASN A 16 -9.03 -8.06 1.56
CA ASN A 16 -8.34 -8.98 2.44
C ASN A 16 -9.12 -10.29 2.60
N LEU A 17 -8.62 -11.36 1.98
CA LEU A 17 -9.23 -12.69 1.97
C LEU A 17 -8.65 -13.66 3.00
N SER A 18 -7.72 -13.20 3.85
CA SER A 18 -6.90 -14.03 4.73
C SER A 18 -7.63 -15.04 5.63
N PHE A 19 -8.93 -14.88 5.91
CA PHE A 19 -9.71 -15.81 6.74
C PHE A 19 -10.86 -16.50 5.99
N CYS A 20 -11.06 -16.17 4.71
CA CYS A 20 -12.21 -16.65 3.94
C CYS A 20 -12.16 -18.17 3.68
N CYS A 21 -10.97 -18.77 3.65
CA CYS A 21 -10.83 -20.22 3.46
C CYS A 21 -11.13 -21.03 4.72
N LYS A 22 -11.07 -20.41 5.91
CA LYS A 22 -11.47 -21.03 7.19
C LYS A 22 -12.97 -20.94 7.41
N ASP A 23 -13.58 -19.81 7.03
CA ASP A 23 -15.01 -19.59 7.10
C ASP A 23 -15.50 -18.84 5.86
N PHE A 24 -16.18 -19.57 4.97
CA PHE A 24 -16.69 -19.03 3.71
C PHE A 24 -17.79 -17.99 3.91
N SER A 25 -18.42 -17.93 5.08
CA SER A 25 -19.41 -16.89 5.41
C SER A 25 -18.77 -15.49 5.39
N ILE A 26 -17.47 -15.40 5.68
CA ILE A 26 -16.71 -14.14 5.61
C ILE A 26 -16.64 -13.66 4.16
N PHE A 27 -16.36 -14.55 3.21
CA PHE A 27 -16.33 -14.20 1.80
C PHE A 27 -17.70 -13.73 1.30
N ASN A 28 -18.78 -14.42 1.70
CA ASN A 28 -20.13 -14.00 1.33
C ASN A 28 -20.45 -12.60 1.87
N ARG A 29 -20.02 -12.27 3.09
CA ARG A 29 -20.17 -10.91 3.66
C ARG A 29 -19.38 -9.87 2.87
N ILE A 30 -18.12 -10.17 2.52
CA ILE A 30 -17.30 -9.30 1.66
C ILE A 30 -18.01 -9.04 0.33
N LEU A 31 -18.59 -10.07 -0.27
CA LEU A 31 -19.28 -9.97 -1.56
C LEU A 31 -20.55 -9.11 -1.48
N GLU A 32 -21.34 -9.26 -0.40
CA GLU A 32 -22.50 -8.41 -0.15
C GLU A 32 -22.08 -6.96 0.15
N GLU A 33 -21.01 -6.74 0.91
CA GLU A 33 -20.45 -5.41 1.13
C GLU A 33 -19.98 -4.77 -0.18
N LEU A 34 -19.28 -5.53 -1.04
CA LEU A 34 -18.85 -5.06 -2.35
C LEU A 34 -20.06 -4.59 -3.16
N LYS A 35 -21.09 -5.44 -3.28
CA LYS A 35 -22.31 -5.11 -4.01
C LYS A 35 -22.97 -3.83 -3.47
N CYS A 36 -23.10 -3.71 -2.14
CA CYS A 36 -23.69 -2.53 -1.51
C CYS A 36 -22.88 -1.26 -1.82
N HIS A 37 -21.55 -1.30 -1.67
CA HIS A 37 -20.71 -0.13 -1.92
C HIS A 37 -20.67 0.24 -3.40
N LEU A 38 -20.68 -0.72 -4.33
CA LEU A 38 -20.76 -0.40 -5.76
C LEU A 38 -22.05 0.35 -6.08
N ILE A 39 -23.18 0.00 -5.47
CA ILE A 39 -24.43 0.76 -5.64
C ILE A 39 -24.30 2.16 -5.04
N LEU A 40 -23.81 2.27 -3.81
CA LEU A 40 -23.66 3.55 -3.11
C LEU A 40 -22.68 4.52 -3.79
N LEU A 41 -21.66 3.98 -4.46
CA LEU A 41 -20.65 4.75 -5.19
C LEU A 41 -21.03 5.00 -6.65
N GLY A 42 -22.25 4.66 -7.08
CA GLY A 42 -22.71 4.92 -8.45
C GLY A 42 -22.10 4.02 -9.52
N HIS A 43 -21.72 2.78 -9.16
CA HIS A 43 -21.09 1.78 -10.02
C HIS A 43 -19.82 2.29 -10.73
N PRO A 44 -18.77 2.66 -9.97
CA PRO A 44 -17.51 3.12 -10.56
C PRO A 44 -16.83 2.02 -11.36
N ILE A 45 -16.00 2.42 -12.33
CA ILE A 45 -15.09 1.53 -13.02
C ILE A 45 -13.96 1.15 -12.06
N ILE A 46 -13.82 -0.15 -11.77
CA ILE A 46 -12.71 -0.63 -10.95
C ILE A 46 -11.47 -0.69 -11.83
N LYS A 47 -10.46 0.12 -11.48
CA LYS A 47 -9.20 0.22 -12.24
C LYS A 47 -8.13 -0.69 -11.71
N THR A 48 -8.05 -0.87 -10.39
CA THR A 48 -7.07 -1.78 -9.81
C THR A 48 -7.73 -2.67 -8.77
N LEU A 49 -7.31 -3.92 -8.71
CA LEU A 49 -7.72 -4.87 -7.69
C LEU A 49 -6.47 -5.43 -7.00
N TYR A 50 -6.38 -5.26 -5.68
CA TYR A 50 -5.38 -5.91 -4.86
C TYR A 50 -6.06 -6.91 -3.93
N ILE A 51 -5.68 -8.18 -4.03
CA ILE A 51 -6.16 -9.22 -3.12
C ILE A 51 -5.03 -9.61 -2.18
N LYS A 52 -5.18 -9.26 -0.91
CA LYS A 52 -4.33 -9.76 0.17
C LYS A 52 -4.80 -11.13 0.61
N HIS A 53 -3.88 -12.10 0.72
CA HIS A 53 -4.25 -13.43 1.19
C HIS A 53 -3.13 -14.12 1.98
N LEU A 54 -3.42 -14.47 3.25
CA LEU A 54 -2.50 -15.23 4.10
C LEU A 54 -2.72 -16.76 4.07
N ASP A 55 -3.87 -17.26 3.60
CA ASP A 55 -4.29 -18.67 3.82
C ASP A 55 -4.43 -19.50 2.51
N PHE A 56 -3.57 -19.31 1.50
CA PHE A 56 -3.65 -20.13 0.26
C PHE A 56 -3.48 -21.62 0.57
N CYS A 57 -2.81 -21.91 1.70
CA CYS A 57 -2.56 -23.21 2.26
C CYS A 57 -3.83 -24.08 2.40
N LEU A 58 -4.97 -23.45 2.71
CA LEU A 58 -6.26 -24.13 2.90
C LEU A 58 -7.17 -24.04 1.66
N SER A 59 -6.77 -23.30 0.64
CA SER A 59 -7.59 -23.05 -0.54
C SER A 59 -7.45 -24.19 -1.56
N ARG A 60 -8.53 -24.95 -1.73
CA ARG A 60 -8.69 -25.86 -2.88
C ARG A 60 -8.85 -25.01 -4.14
N GLN A 61 -8.37 -25.53 -5.29
CA GLN A 61 -8.47 -24.84 -6.57
C GLN A 61 -9.93 -24.45 -6.91
N ASP A 62 -10.88 -25.32 -6.57
CA ASP A 62 -12.32 -25.05 -6.73
C ASP A 62 -12.81 -23.84 -5.92
N ASN A 63 -12.30 -23.67 -4.69
CA ASN A 63 -12.67 -22.54 -3.83
C ASN A 63 -12.13 -21.22 -4.41
N LEU A 64 -10.88 -21.22 -4.89
CA LEU A 64 -10.29 -20.04 -5.54
C LEU A 64 -11.04 -19.67 -6.81
N LYS A 65 -11.36 -20.66 -7.63
CA LYS A 65 -12.16 -20.48 -8.83
C LYS A 65 -13.53 -19.89 -8.49
N PHE A 66 -14.18 -20.38 -7.43
CA PHE A 66 -15.46 -19.85 -6.96
C PHE A 66 -15.35 -18.40 -6.48
N ILE A 67 -14.30 -18.07 -5.69
CA ILE A 67 -14.04 -16.70 -5.21
C ILE A 67 -13.90 -15.74 -6.38
N PHE A 68 -13.00 -16.04 -7.32
CA PHE A 68 -12.73 -15.18 -8.47
C PHE A 68 -13.96 -15.05 -9.38
N THR A 69 -14.61 -16.18 -9.71
CA THR A 69 -15.85 -16.15 -10.49
C THR A 69 -16.94 -15.31 -9.81
N SER A 70 -17.02 -15.34 -8.48
CA SER A 70 -18.01 -14.57 -7.73
C SER A 70 -17.69 -13.08 -7.71
N LEU A 71 -16.41 -12.70 -7.53
CA LEU A 71 -15.97 -11.31 -7.60
C LEU A 71 -16.20 -10.73 -9.00
N PHE A 72 -15.91 -11.48 -10.06
CA PHE A 72 -16.00 -11.01 -11.45
C PHE A 72 -17.43 -10.91 -11.99
N LYS A 73 -18.44 -11.29 -11.20
CA LYS A 73 -19.82 -10.87 -11.46
C LYS A 73 -20.03 -9.36 -11.25
N TYR A 74 -19.16 -8.73 -10.46
CA TYR A 74 -19.25 -7.32 -10.08
C TYR A 74 -18.09 -6.48 -10.61
N ILE A 75 -17.01 -7.13 -11.06
CA ILE A 75 -15.79 -6.48 -11.52
C ILE A 75 -15.57 -6.87 -12.98
N ASN A 76 -15.47 -5.87 -13.87
CA ASN A 76 -15.14 -6.11 -15.27
C ASN A 76 -13.63 -6.24 -15.46
N LEU A 77 -13.15 -7.45 -15.66
CA LEU A 77 -11.72 -7.76 -15.88
C LEU A 77 -11.10 -6.97 -17.03
N ALA A 78 -11.86 -6.71 -18.10
CA ALA A 78 -11.33 -6.01 -19.28
C ALA A 78 -11.03 -4.52 -19.02
N LEU A 79 -11.52 -3.97 -17.91
CA LEU A 79 -11.28 -2.59 -17.50
C LEU A 79 -10.22 -2.48 -16.38
N LEU A 80 -9.75 -3.61 -15.86
CA LEU A 80 -8.66 -3.61 -14.89
C LEU A 80 -7.35 -3.22 -15.57
N GLU A 81 -6.67 -2.29 -14.94
CA GLU A 81 -5.33 -1.82 -15.29
C GLU A 81 -4.24 -2.55 -14.50
N GLU A 82 -4.58 -3.05 -13.31
CA GLU A 82 -3.72 -3.90 -12.49
C GLU A 82 -4.58 -4.84 -11.65
N PHE A 83 -4.26 -6.13 -11.68
CA PHE A 83 -4.78 -7.11 -10.75
C PHE A 83 -3.61 -7.79 -10.02
N THR A 84 -3.44 -7.41 -8.75
CA THR A 84 -2.38 -7.89 -7.88
C THR A 84 -2.92 -8.93 -6.90
N LEU A 85 -2.21 -10.06 -6.78
CA LEU A 85 -2.49 -11.08 -5.78
C LEU A 85 -1.27 -11.28 -4.87
N GLU A 86 -1.48 -11.19 -3.57
CA GLU A 86 -0.48 -11.50 -2.56
C GLU A 86 -0.40 -13.02 -2.31
N ILE A 87 0.82 -13.54 -2.31
CA ILE A 87 1.14 -14.95 -2.08
C ILE A 87 2.24 -15.03 -1.02
N ILE A 88 1.99 -15.82 0.02
CA ILE A 88 3.04 -16.25 0.95
C ILE A 88 3.70 -17.51 0.37
N PRO A 89 5.04 -17.58 0.30
CA PRO A 89 5.75 -18.75 -0.18
C PRO A 89 5.31 -20.06 0.50
N GLY A 90 5.19 -21.12 -0.30
CA GLY A 90 4.93 -22.48 0.18
C GLY A 90 3.50 -22.97 0.01
N TYR A 91 2.59 -22.12 -0.48
CA TYR A 91 1.16 -22.41 -0.52
C TYR A 91 0.53 -22.47 -1.91
N VAL A 92 1.35 -22.30 -2.94
CA VAL A 92 0.92 -22.25 -4.34
C VAL A 92 1.77 -23.22 -5.15
N ASP A 93 1.10 -23.97 -6.00
CA ASP A 93 1.69 -24.94 -6.92
C ASP A 93 1.51 -24.46 -8.38
N PHE A 94 2.07 -25.22 -9.32
CA PHE A 94 2.04 -24.86 -10.73
C PHE A 94 0.63 -24.80 -11.32
N GLU A 95 -0.29 -25.68 -10.88
CA GLU A 95 -1.67 -25.69 -11.37
C GLU A 95 -2.46 -24.48 -10.89
N LYS A 96 -2.21 -24.00 -9.67
CA LYS A 96 -2.77 -22.74 -9.21
C LYS A 96 -2.31 -21.56 -10.07
N PHE A 97 -1.04 -21.50 -10.49
CA PHE A 97 -0.59 -20.40 -11.38
C PHE A 97 -1.33 -20.38 -12.72
N LYS A 98 -1.66 -21.55 -13.30
CA LYS A 98 -2.52 -21.59 -14.50
C LYS A 98 -3.90 -20.99 -14.22
N LEU A 99 -4.50 -21.33 -13.08
CA LEU A 99 -5.77 -20.72 -12.68
C LEU A 99 -5.64 -19.19 -12.52
N LEU A 100 -4.54 -18.71 -11.94
CA LEU A 100 -4.31 -17.28 -11.77
C LEU A 100 -4.22 -16.55 -13.11
N ASP A 101 -3.55 -17.17 -14.10
CA ASP A 101 -3.42 -16.67 -15.47
C ASP A 101 -4.79 -16.64 -16.19
N GLU A 102 -5.61 -17.70 -16.03
CA GLU A 102 -6.98 -17.75 -16.55
C GLU A 102 -7.85 -16.57 -16.06
N PHE A 103 -7.57 -16.07 -14.87
CA PHE A 103 -8.28 -14.94 -14.26
C PHE A 103 -7.60 -13.58 -14.47
N CYS A 104 -6.66 -13.50 -15.43
CA CYS A 104 -6.02 -12.26 -15.87
C CYS A 104 -5.33 -11.51 -14.72
N ILE A 105 -4.74 -12.23 -13.76
CA ILE A 105 -3.84 -11.62 -12.78
C ILE A 105 -2.64 -11.06 -13.53
N THR A 106 -2.31 -9.80 -13.26
CA THR A 106 -1.20 -9.11 -13.93
C THR A 106 0.04 -9.05 -13.06
N ARG A 107 -0.12 -9.17 -11.73
CA ARG A 107 0.98 -9.07 -10.77
C ARG A 107 0.86 -10.07 -9.63
N ILE A 108 1.96 -10.73 -9.31
CA ILE A 108 2.11 -11.51 -8.09
C ILE A 108 2.93 -10.71 -7.10
N ASN A 109 2.37 -10.44 -5.93
CA ASN A 109 3.14 -10.01 -4.77
C ASN A 109 3.59 -11.23 -3.96
N LEU A 110 4.87 -11.58 -4.03
CA LEU A 110 5.45 -12.70 -3.27
C LEU A 110 6.09 -12.21 -1.97
N ASN A 111 5.50 -12.62 -0.84
CA ASN A 111 5.94 -12.19 0.48
C ASN A 111 7.14 -13.02 1.01
N VAL A 112 8.36 -12.72 0.57
CA VAL A 112 9.57 -13.52 0.88
C VAL A 112 10.18 -13.17 2.23
N GLN A 113 10.16 -11.89 2.62
CA GLN A 113 10.78 -11.30 3.82
C GLN A 113 12.31 -11.41 3.85
N SER A 114 12.88 -12.60 3.69
CA SER A 114 14.32 -12.87 3.61
C SER A 114 14.55 -14.18 2.86
N PHE A 115 15.69 -14.33 2.18
CA PHE A 115 16.10 -15.61 1.61
C PHE A 115 16.73 -16.53 2.68
N SER A 116 17.09 -15.99 3.85
CA SER A 116 17.50 -16.77 5.01
C SER A 116 16.32 -17.36 5.78
N LEU A 117 16.35 -18.69 6.00
CA LEU A 117 15.36 -19.37 6.83
C LEU A 117 15.37 -18.84 8.28
N GLU A 118 16.54 -18.50 8.83
CA GLU A 118 16.68 -17.95 10.18
C GLU A 118 15.91 -16.65 10.34
N PHE A 119 16.04 -15.71 9.39
CA PHE A 119 15.35 -14.42 9.44
C PHE A 119 13.85 -14.55 9.18
N ARG A 120 13.43 -15.47 8.29
CA ARG A 120 12.01 -15.78 8.10
C ARG A 120 11.35 -16.29 9.39
N LYS A 121 12.07 -17.04 10.23
CA LYS A 121 11.56 -17.49 11.54
C LYS A 121 11.34 -16.33 12.51
N ILE A 122 12.23 -15.34 12.50
CA ILE A 122 12.12 -14.15 13.37
C ILE A 122 10.85 -13.34 13.05
N VAL A 123 10.46 -13.28 11.77
CA VAL A 123 9.25 -12.56 11.33
C VAL A 123 7.98 -13.41 11.32
N GLY A 124 8.04 -14.65 11.80
CA GLY A 124 6.86 -15.53 11.90
C GLY A 124 6.34 -16.10 10.57
N ILE A 125 7.17 -16.12 9.51
CA ILE A 125 6.78 -16.69 8.21
C ILE A 125 7.02 -18.21 8.18
N PRO A 126 6.14 -18.98 7.51
CA PRO A 126 6.26 -20.44 7.37
C PRO A 126 7.62 -20.95 6.89
N GLU A 127 8.02 -22.12 7.40
CA GLU A 127 9.29 -22.78 7.07
C GLU A 127 9.27 -23.40 5.65
N ILE A 128 9.52 -22.58 4.64
CA ILE A 128 9.88 -23.05 3.30
C ILE A 128 11.41 -23.12 3.17
N SER A 129 11.93 -24.19 2.58
CA SER A 129 13.37 -24.27 2.25
C SER A 129 13.71 -23.32 1.10
N TYR A 130 14.99 -22.95 1.00
CA TYR A 130 15.45 -22.10 -0.10
C TYR A 130 15.19 -22.76 -1.47
N GLU A 131 15.37 -24.08 -1.60
CA GLU A 131 15.14 -24.80 -2.85
C GLU A 131 13.68 -24.70 -3.29
N LYS A 132 12.74 -24.88 -2.36
CA LYS A 132 11.30 -24.77 -2.64
C LYS A 132 10.92 -23.33 -3.01
N LEU A 133 11.50 -22.33 -2.34
CA LEU A 133 11.29 -20.92 -2.68
C LEU A 133 11.83 -20.60 -4.09
N SER A 134 13.01 -21.10 -4.43
CA SER A 134 13.60 -20.93 -5.77
C SER A 134 12.74 -21.57 -6.85
N ILE A 135 12.25 -22.80 -6.64
CA ILE A 135 11.32 -23.48 -7.55
C ILE A 135 10.03 -22.67 -7.71
N LEU A 136 9.49 -22.12 -6.61
CA LEU A 136 8.29 -21.29 -6.64
C LEU A 136 8.48 -20.05 -7.52
N ILE A 137 9.55 -19.28 -7.29
CA ILE A 137 9.86 -18.08 -8.09
C ILE A 137 10.04 -18.46 -9.56
N ASN A 138 10.82 -19.50 -9.85
CA ASN A 138 11.02 -19.98 -11.22
C ASN A 138 9.72 -20.45 -11.89
N ASN A 139 8.76 -20.95 -11.14
CA ASN A 139 7.44 -21.28 -11.67
C ASN A 139 6.60 -20.03 -11.95
N ILE A 140 6.64 -19.01 -11.09
CA ILE A 140 5.97 -17.72 -11.35
C ILE A 140 6.47 -17.12 -12.66
N ARG A 141 7.79 -17.14 -12.90
CA ARG A 141 8.43 -16.61 -14.12
C ARG A 141 8.01 -17.30 -15.43
N LYS A 142 7.32 -18.44 -15.37
CA LYS A 142 6.79 -19.12 -16.57
C LYS A 142 5.46 -18.53 -17.05
N PHE A 143 4.89 -17.59 -16.30
CA PHE A 143 3.63 -16.91 -16.58
C PHE A 143 3.90 -15.42 -16.83
N PRO A 144 3.00 -14.70 -17.51
CA PRO A 144 3.18 -13.29 -17.89
C PRO A 144 2.95 -12.31 -16.72
N PHE A 145 3.16 -12.74 -15.48
CA PHE A 145 2.97 -11.91 -14.31
C PHE A 145 4.17 -11.00 -14.08
N ASP A 146 3.91 -9.73 -13.74
CA ASP A 146 4.88 -8.92 -13.01
C ASP A 146 5.15 -9.60 -11.65
N LEU A 147 6.42 -9.80 -11.33
CA LEU A 147 6.83 -10.31 -10.03
C LEU A 147 7.21 -9.14 -9.11
N ASN A 148 6.42 -8.95 -8.05
CA ASN A 148 6.85 -8.22 -6.87
C ASN A 148 7.40 -9.18 -5.81
N ILE A 149 8.50 -8.80 -5.15
CA ILE A 149 9.02 -9.51 -3.98
C ILE A 149 9.06 -8.56 -2.78
N ASP A 150 8.34 -8.91 -1.71
CA ASP A 150 8.41 -8.19 -0.44
C ASP A 150 9.58 -8.72 0.39
N MET A 151 10.44 -7.80 0.83
CA MET A 151 11.65 -8.06 1.61
C MET A 151 11.67 -7.16 2.84
N THR A 152 12.29 -7.66 3.90
CA THR A 152 12.36 -6.97 5.19
C THR A 152 13.81 -6.74 5.59
N VAL A 153 14.06 -5.57 6.16
CA VAL A 153 15.36 -5.17 6.69
C VAL A 153 15.22 -4.72 8.13
N ASN A 154 16.34 -4.57 8.82
CA ASN A 154 16.40 -4.17 10.22
C ASN A 154 15.73 -5.18 11.15
N MET A 155 15.69 -6.44 10.72
CA MET A 155 15.25 -7.56 11.55
C MET A 155 16.21 -7.74 12.74
N PRO A 156 15.72 -8.20 13.90
CA PRO A 156 16.55 -8.58 15.02
C PRO A 156 17.75 -9.43 14.59
N LEU A 157 18.95 -9.09 15.05
CA LEU A 157 20.23 -9.78 14.74
C LEU A 157 20.70 -9.69 13.26
N GLN A 158 20.01 -8.94 12.40
CA GLN A 158 20.42 -8.78 11.01
C GLN A 158 21.70 -7.94 10.90
N LYS A 159 22.71 -8.48 10.22
CA LYS A 159 23.96 -7.79 9.91
C LYS A 159 24.00 -7.40 8.45
N LYS A 160 24.86 -6.44 8.09
CA LYS A 160 25.10 -6.05 6.69
C LYS A 160 25.45 -7.23 5.78
N SER A 161 26.18 -8.23 6.28
CA SER A 161 26.50 -9.45 5.52
C SER A 161 25.27 -10.30 5.21
N HIS A 162 24.25 -10.30 6.07
CA HIS A 162 22.99 -11.02 5.85
C HIS A 162 22.18 -10.34 4.77
N LEU A 163 22.00 -9.01 4.90
CA LEU A 163 21.35 -8.19 3.90
C LEU A 163 22.02 -8.29 2.52
N LYS A 164 23.37 -8.30 2.48
CA LYS A 164 24.12 -8.51 1.23
C LYS A 164 23.77 -9.83 0.54
N ARG A 165 23.58 -10.91 1.30
CA ARG A 165 23.17 -12.21 0.76
C ARG A 165 21.75 -12.14 0.22
N ASP A 166 20.82 -11.58 0.99
CA ASP A 166 19.43 -11.42 0.57
C ASP A 166 19.29 -10.57 -0.71
N LEU A 167 20.00 -9.44 -0.81
CA LEU A 167 19.98 -8.59 -2.01
C LEU A 167 20.60 -9.30 -3.22
N LYS A 168 21.67 -10.07 -3.03
CA LYS A 168 22.27 -10.87 -4.12
C LYS A 168 21.28 -11.89 -4.66
N GLU A 169 20.60 -12.62 -3.78
CA GLU A 169 19.58 -13.59 -4.17
C GLU A 169 18.39 -12.90 -4.84
N LEU A 170 17.85 -11.83 -4.25
CA LEU A 170 16.76 -11.03 -4.79
C LEU A 170 17.03 -10.58 -6.23
N LEU A 171 18.19 -9.97 -6.46
CA LEU A 171 18.58 -9.45 -7.76
C LEU A 171 18.81 -10.57 -8.80
N SER A 172 19.18 -11.78 -8.36
CA SER A 172 19.34 -12.92 -9.28
C SER A 172 18.03 -13.37 -9.92
N TYR A 173 16.88 -13.10 -9.26
CA TYR A 173 15.55 -13.39 -9.80
C TYR A 173 15.00 -12.27 -10.68
N MET A 174 15.67 -11.10 -10.71
CA MET A 174 15.29 -9.92 -11.50
C MET A 174 13.78 -9.60 -11.43
N PRO A 175 13.18 -9.45 -10.23
CA PRO A 175 11.78 -9.10 -10.12
C PRO A 175 11.50 -7.73 -10.75
N GLU A 176 10.33 -7.57 -11.36
CA GLU A 176 9.94 -6.28 -11.94
C GLU A 176 9.72 -5.20 -10.87
N HIS A 177 9.38 -5.62 -9.66
CA HIS A 177 9.08 -4.75 -8.53
C HIS A 177 9.58 -5.34 -7.21
N ILE A 178 9.95 -4.49 -6.27
CA ILE A 178 10.42 -4.89 -4.94
C ILE A 178 9.76 -3.97 -3.93
N CYS A 179 9.05 -4.55 -2.96
CA CYS A 179 8.75 -3.85 -1.72
C CYS A 179 9.87 -4.16 -0.74
N PHE A 180 10.50 -3.12 -0.21
CA PHE A 180 11.47 -3.24 0.85
C PHE A 180 10.88 -2.53 2.05
N SER A 181 10.79 -3.16 3.22
CA SER A 181 10.20 -2.55 4.41
C SER A 181 11.04 -2.77 5.66
N ASP A 182 11.01 -1.79 6.56
CA ASP A 182 11.58 -1.96 7.89
C ASP A 182 10.80 -3.00 8.68
N PHE A 183 11.52 -3.81 9.46
CA PHE A 183 10.90 -4.68 10.45
C PHE A 183 10.20 -3.83 11.52
N ILE A 184 8.90 -3.99 11.63
CA ILE A 184 8.08 -3.36 12.68
C ILE A 184 7.69 -4.45 13.66
N CYS A 185 8.10 -4.31 14.93
CA CYS A 185 7.62 -5.17 16.00
C CYS A 185 6.20 -4.73 16.37
N GLU A 186 5.18 -5.54 16.10
CA GLU A 186 3.85 -5.29 16.68
C GLU A 186 3.94 -5.43 18.21
N GLU A 187 3.38 -4.47 18.97
CA GLU A 187 3.62 -4.25 20.41
C GLU A 187 3.27 -5.45 21.35
N GLU A 188 2.65 -6.50 20.81
CA GLU A 188 2.21 -7.69 21.54
C GLU A 188 3.32 -8.75 21.73
N ASP A 189 4.40 -8.72 20.95
CA ASP A 189 5.54 -9.63 21.13
C ASP A 189 6.59 -9.05 22.08
N PHE A 190 6.42 -9.33 23.37
CA PHE A 190 7.28 -8.92 24.50
C PHE A 190 8.79 -9.29 24.36
N VAL A 191 9.18 -10.05 23.34
CA VAL A 191 10.53 -10.63 23.20
C VAL A 191 11.54 -9.64 22.56
N PHE A 192 11.08 -8.60 21.86
CA PHE A 192 11.98 -7.75 21.05
C PHE A 192 12.13 -6.29 21.54
N ARG A 193 11.56 -5.91 22.69
CA ARG A 193 11.62 -4.52 23.22
C ARG A 193 13.02 -4.03 23.57
N ASP A 194 14.00 -4.92 23.76
CA ASP A 194 15.35 -4.57 24.24
C ASP A 194 16.39 -4.37 23.11
N PHE A 195 16.00 -4.38 21.83
CA PHE A 195 16.94 -4.17 20.72
C PHE A 195 16.99 -2.69 20.28
N ASP A 196 17.93 -1.93 20.83
CA ASP A 196 18.24 -0.57 20.37
C ASP A 196 19.04 -0.63 19.05
N ASN A 197 18.32 -0.67 17.92
CA ASN A 197 18.89 -0.85 16.57
C ASN A 197 18.92 0.46 15.74
N SER A 198 18.64 1.63 16.32
CA SER A 198 18.30 2.85 15.57
C SER A 198 19.40 3.38 14.62
N ILE A 199 20.68 3.24 14.97
CA ILE A 199 21.78 3.77 14.15
C ILE A 199 22.18 2.81 13.02
N ASP A 200 22.18 1.50 13.29
CA ASP A 200 22.52 0.52 12.27
C ASP A 200 21.35 0.25 11.32
N SER A 201 20.12 0.51 11.76
CA SER A 201 18.93 0.37 10.91
C SER A 201 18.95 1.31 9.70
N GLU A 202 19.23 2.59 9.94
CA GLU A 202 19.33 3.60 8.88
C GLU A 202 20.44 3.23 7.88
N LYS A 203 21.58 2.71 8.36
CA LYS A 203 22.71 2.30 7.49
C LYS A 203 22.36 1.11 6.60
N LEU A 204 21.64 0.11 7.12
CA LEU A 204 21.22 -1.05 6.35
C LEU A 204 20.19 -0.68 5.29
N TRP A 205 19.22 0.15 5.65
CA TRP A 205 18.23 0.66 4.70
C TRP A 205 18.89 1.40 3.52
N PHE A 206 19.77 2.37 3.80
CA PHE A 206 20.45 3.10 2.73
C PHE A 206 21.39 2.23 1.91
N TYR A 207 21.98 1.18 2.50
CA TYR A 207 22.74 0.20 1.73
C TYR A 207 21.86 -0.55 0.73
N ALA A 208 20.63 -0.94 1.12
CA ALA A 208 19.68 -1.58 0.22
C ALA A 208 19.22 -0.61 -0.88
N LEU A 209 18.87 0.62 -0.53
CA LEU A 209 18.50 1.69 -1.49
C LEU A 209 19.56 1.85 -2.58
N GLU A 210 20.82 2.08 -2.18
CA GLU A 210 21.94 2.25 -3.13
C GLU A 210 22.15 1.00 -4.00
N CYS A 211 22.05 -0.18 -3.40
CA CYS A 211 22.20 -1.45 -4.12
C CYS A 211 21.10 -1.64 -5.17
N LEU A 212 19.85 -1.33 -4.84
CA LEU A 212 18.73 -1.48 -5.77
C LEU A 212 18.78 -0.42 -6.88
N GLU A 213 19.05 0.85 -6.54
CA GLU A 213 19.18 1.93 -7.53
C GLU A 213 20.33 1.68 -8.51
N SER A 214 21.48 1.20 -8.03
CA SER A 214 22.62 0.84 -8.90
C SER A 214 22.34 -0.37 -9.81
N ASN A 215 21.30 -1.15 -9.54
CA ASN A 215 20.82 -2.25 -10.39
C ASN A 215 19.60 -1.86 -11.24
N GLY A 216 19.31 -0.56 -11.37
CA GLY A 216 18.30 -0.03 -12.30
C GLY A 216 16.88 0.07 -11.73
N TYR A 217 16.68 -0.20 -10.45
CA TYR A 217 15.39 -0.01 -9.80
C TYR A 217 15.18 1.44 -9.39
N ILE A 218 13.99 1.96 -9.65
CA ILE A 218 13.57 3.31 -9.27
C ILE A 218 12.83 3.20 -7.94
N ASN A 219 13.36 3.80 -6.88
CA ASN A 219 12.63 4.00 -5.63
C ASN A 219 11.58 5.11 -5.83
N TYR A 220 10.40 4.74 -6.32
CA TYR A 220 9.38 5.70 -6.74
C TYR A 220 8.56 6.28 -5.57
N GLU A 221 8.54 5.58 -4.43
CA GLU A 221 8.05 6.06 -3.14
C GLU A 221 8.88 5.44 -2.00
N ILE A 222 8.46 5.61 -0.73
CA ILE A 222 9.27 5.25 0.44
C ILE A 222 9.70 3.78 0.44
N THR A 223 8.79 2.82 0.26
CA THR A 223 9.12 1.39 0.45
C THR A 223 9.28 0.59 -0.84
N ASN A 224 8.71 1.05 -1.96
CA ASN A 224 8.69 0.31 -3.20
C ASN A 224 9.67 0.84 -4.25
N PHE A 225 10.19 -0.14 -4.97
CA PHE A 225 11.18 -0.03 -6.03
C PHE A 225 10.63 -0.74 -7.26
N ALA A 226 10.88 -0.22 -8.44
CA ALA A 226 10.43 -0.86 -9.66
C ALA A 226 11.42 -0.65 -10.79
N LEU A 227 11.48 -1.62 -11.70
CA LEU A 227 11.98 -1.34 -13.04
C LEU A 227 11.03 -0.35 -13.73
N LYS A 228 11.57 0.50 -14.61
CA LYS A 228 10.79 1.55 -15.29
C LYS A 228 9.57 0.96 -15.99
N GLY A 229 8.38 1.48 -15.68
CA GLY A 229 7.12 1.02 -16.26
C GLY A 229 6.43 -0.13 -15.52
N HIS A 230 7.08 -0.67 -14.47
CA HIS A 230 6.53 -1.71 -13.60
C HIS A 230 6.19 -1.19 -12.19
N GLU A 231 6.03 0.13 -12.02
CA GLU A 231 5.56 0.63 -10.72
C GLU A 231 4.10 0.19 -10.48
N SER A 232 3.76 -0.25 -9.26
CA SER A 232 2.38 -0.66 -8.98
C SER A 232 1.40 0.50 -9.14
N ARG A 233 0.40 0.32 -10.00
CA ARG A 233 -0.70 1.27 -10.19
C ARG A 233 -1.56 1.35 -8.94
N HIS A 234 -1.83 0.23 -8.28
CA HIS A 234 -2.60 0.21 -7.04
C HIS A 234 -1.91 1.07 -5.96
N ASN A 235 -0.60 0.89 -5.77
CA ASN A 235 0.17 1.69 -4.81
C ASN A 235 0.18 3.17 -5.20
N LYS A 236 0.44 3.50 -6.47
CA LYS A 236 0.43 4.88 -6.96
C LYS A 236 -0.89 5.60 -6.64
N LEU A 237 -2.04 4.96 -6.92
CA LEU A 237 -3.35 5.55 -6.62
C LEU A 237 -3.54 5.83 -5.11
N ASN A 238 -3.05 4.95 -4.24
CA ASN A 238 -3.08 5.16 -2.79
C ASN A 238 -2.20 6.36 -2.36
N TRP A 239 -0.99 6.47 -2.92
CA TRP A 239 -0.09 7.62 -2.70
C TRP A 239 -0.63 8.92 -3.30
N GLU A 240 -1.45 8.86 -4.35
CA GLU A 240 -2.13 10.03 -4.92
C GLU A 240 -3.40 10.43 -4.14
N LEU A 241 -3.74 9.72 -3.05
CA LEU A 241 -4.98 9.91 -2.29
C LEU A 241 -6.22 9.85 -3.18
N LYS A 242 -6.21 8.95 -4.18
CA LYS A 242 -7.38 8.61 -4.98
C LYS A 242 -8.32 7.76 -4.12
N PRO A 243 -9.64 7.83 -4.36
CA PRO A 243 -10.57 7.04 -3.58
C PRO A 243 -10.34 5.55 -3.82
N TYR A 244 -10.34 4.79 -2.72
CA TYR A 244 -10.21 3.34 -2.75
C TYR A 244 -11.11 2.69 -1.71
N LEU A 245 -11.62 1.52 -2.05
CA LEU A 245 -12.47 0.70 -1.19
C LEU A 245 -11.66 -0.48 -0.66
N GLY A 246 -11.53 -0.57 0.66
CA GLY A 246 -10.97 -1.73 1.34
C GLY A 246 -12.06 -2.59 1.96
N LEU A 247 -12.06 -3.88 1.63
CA LEU A 247 -12.99 -4.87 2.17
C LEU A 247 -12.26 -6.03 2.86
N GLY A 248 -12.97 -6.68 3.78
CA GLY A 248 -12.40 -7.72 4.63
C GLY A 248 -11.75 -7.16 5.90
N LEU A 249 -11.13 -8.04 6.68
CA LEU A 249 -10.60 -7.69 8.00
C LEU A 249 -9.48 -6.67 7.93
N ARG A 250 -9.48 -5.73 8.89
CA ARG A 250 -8.46 -4.67 9.00
C ARG A 250 -8.32 -3.82 7.74
N ALA A 251 -9.26 -3.93 6.79
CA ALA A 251 -9.21 -3.17 5.56
C ALA A 251 -9.60 -1.72 5.83
N VAL A 252 -8.93 -0.81 5.13
CA VAL A 252 -9.15 0.63 5.23
C VAL A 252 -9.65 1.12 3.87
N SER A 253 -10.51 2.13 3.86
CA SER A 253 -10.95 2.82 2.64
C SER A 253 -10.73 4.31 2.80
N LEU A 254 -10.38 5.00 1.71
CA LEU A 254 -10.51 6.44 1.58
C LEU A 254 -11.64 6.73 0.59
N LEU A 255 -12.73 7.28 1.09
CA LEU A 255 -13.92 7.63 0.31
C LEU A 255 -14.27 9.11 0.53
N PHE A 256 -15.31 9.58 -0.15
CA PHE A 256 -15.84 10.92 0.05
C PHE A 256 -17.34 10.87 0.29
N CYS A 257 -17.84 11.78 1.13
CA CYS A 257 -19.26 11.88 1.45
C CYS A 257 -19.68 13.34 1.68
N ASN A 258 -20.99 13.58 1.69
CA ASN A 258 -21.54 14.83 2.19
C ASN A 258 -21.72 14.77 3.71
N ASP A 259 -21.33 15.84 4.41
CA ASP A 259 -21.73 16.07 5.79
C ASP A 259 -23.19 16.53 5.89
N LYS A 260 -23.69 16.77 7.12
CA LYS A 260 -25.06 17.22 7.36
C LYS A 260 -25.41 18.58 6.73
N ASN A 261 -24.40 19.35 6.34
CA ASN A 261 -24.52 20.67 5.74
C ASN A 261 -24.23 20.64 4.22
N ASN A 262 -24.18 19.44 3.61
CA ASN A 262 -23.82 19.22 2.20
C ASN A 262 -22.40 19.70 1.84
N ASN A 263 -21.48 19.77 2.79
CA ASN A 263 -20.07 19.94 2.47
C ASN A 263 -19.44 18.57 2.18
N VAL A 264 -18.59 18.54 1.17
CA VAL A 264 -17.79 17.36 0.84
C VAL A 264 -16.74 17.12 1.91
N ARG A 265 -16.62 15.89 2.38
CA ARG A 265 -15.63 15.46 3.38
C ARG A 265 -14.91 14.20 2.91
N ALA A 266 -13.62 14.12 3.22
CA ALA A 266 -12.88 12.87 3.15
C ALA A 266 -13.29 11.96 4.31
N LEU A 267 -13.48 10.68 4.00
CA LEU A 267 -13.99 9.68 4.93
C LEU A 267 -13.04 8.49 4.94
N ILE A 268 -12.53 8.17 6.12
CA ILE A 268 -11.80 6.94 6.38
C ILE A 268 -12.77 5.90 6.94
N ARG A 269 -12.88 4.76 6.26
CA ARG A 269 -13.62 3.59 6.73
C ARG A 269 -12.61 2.54 7.17
N LYS A 270 -12.76 1.98 8.38
CA LYS A 270 -11.89 0.91 8.89
C LYS A 270 -12.75 -0.29 9.30
N THR A 271 -12.39 -1.47 8.83
CA THR A 271 -12.98 -2.73 9.29
C THR A 271 -12.19 -3.28 10.46
N GLY A 272 -12.85 -3.62 11.57
CA GLY A 272 -12.24 -4.21 12.75
C GLY A 272 -11.91 -5.70 12.62
N ASN A 273 -11.43 -6.28 13.72
CA ASN A 273 -11.18 -7.72 13.86
C ASN A 273 -12.46 -8.50 14.22
N PHE A 274 -12.40 -9.82 14.12
CA PHE A 274 -13.40 -10.72 14.72
C PHE A 274 -13.23 -10.72 16.25
N VAL A 275 -13.79 -9.74 16.96
CA VAL A 275 -13.82 -9.79 18.43
C VAL A 275 -14.95 -10.72 18.84
N LYS A 276 -14.65 -11.99 19.19
CA LYS A 276 -15.40 -13.06 19.94
C LYS A 276 -16.94 -13.19 19.88
N ALA A 277 -17.67 -12.22 19.36
CA ALA A 277 -19.07 -12.21 18.97
C ALA A 277 -19.14 -11.88 17.48
N ASN A 278 -20.13 -12.41 16.78
CA ASN A 278 -20.34 -12.36 15.33
C ASN A 278 -20.48 -10.96 14.67
N ASN A 279 -20.07 -9.88 15.34
CA ASN A 279 -20.25 -8.50 14.88
C ASN A 279 -18.99 -7.97 14.21
N HIS A 280 -19.10 -7.69 12.91
CA HIS A 280 -18.13 -6.85 12.19
C HIS A 280 -18.27 -5.42 12.70
N LEU A 281 -17.25 -4.93 13.39
CA LEU A 281 -17.16 -3.53 13.75
C LEU A 281 -16.58 -2.77 12.56
N VAL A 282 -17.39 -1.92 11.94
CA VAL A 282 -16.92 -0.95 10.94
C VAL A 282 -16.97 0.43 11.57
N THR A 283 -15.85 1.14 11.54
CA THR A 283 -15.77 2.52 12.01
C THR A 283 -15.60 3.47 10.83
N PHE A 284 -16.10 4.69 11.02
CA PHE A 284 -16.14 5.75 10.04
C PHE A 284 -15.59 7.02 10.70
N GLU A 285 -14.62 7.65 10.05
CA GLU A 285 -13.91 8.82 10.55
C GLU A 285 -13.92 9.89 9.46
N LEU A 286 -14.59 11.01 9.75
CA LEU A 286 -14.56 12.18 8.87
C LEU A 286 -13.30 12.96 9.18
N LEU A 287 -12.43 13.12 8.18
CA LEU A 287 -11.23 13.93 8.33
C LEU A 287 -11.60 15.41 8.28
N GLU A 288 -10.92 16.23 9.07
CA GLU A 288 -10.97 17.68 8.90
C GLU A 288 -10.28 18.09 7.60
N ASP A 289 -10.73 19.18 6.97
CA ASP A 289 -10.22 19.59 5.66
C ASP A 289 -8.72 19.90 5.71
N LEU A 290 -8.24 20.48 6.82
CA LEU A 290 -6.82 20.74 7.03
C LEU A 290 -6.02 19.45 7.22
N GLU A 291 -6.56 18.47 7.94
CA GLU A 291 -5.92 17.17 8.13
C GLU A 291 -5.76 16.43 6.79
N PHE A 292 -6.82 16.38 6.00
CA PHE A 292 -6.76 15.76 4.67
C PHE A 292 -5.89 16.55 3.69
N PHE A 293 -5.82 17.88 3.82
CA PHE A 293 -4.87 18.71 3.08
C PHE A 293 -3.42 18.35 3.46
N VAL A 294 -3.12 18.19 4.75
CA VAL A 294 -1.81 17.75 5.24
C VAL A 294 -1.41 16.38 4.66
N TYR A 295 -2.35 15.44 4.52
CA TYR A 295 -2.06 14.12 3.95
C TYR A 295 -1.45 14.19 2.54
N HIS A 296 -1.75 15.23 1.75
CA HIS A 296 -1.15 15.39 0.43
C HIS A 296 0.35 15.68 0.51
N PHE A 297 0.82 16.31 1.59
CA PHE A 297 2.24 16.52 1.84
C PHE A 297 2.90 15.26 2.37
N ILE A 298 2.21 14.50 3.25
CA ILE A 298 2.66 13.17 3.70
C ILE A 298 2.92 12.29 2.48
N GLN A 299 1.89 12.09 1.67
CA GLN A 299 2.00 11.16 0.56
C GLN A 299 2.92 11.72 -0.54
N GLY A 300 2.69 12.95 -0.98
CA GLY A 300 3.43 13.51 -2.11
C GLY A 300 4.94 13.60 -1.85
N LEU A 301 5.36 14.08 -0.66
CA LEU A 301 6.79 14.19 -0.33
C LEU A 301 7.49 12.85 -0.13
N GLY A 302 6.75 11.77 0.14
CA GLY A 302 7.30 10.42 0.17
C GLY A 302 7.65 9.87 -1.22
N THR A 303 7.04 10.41 -2.27
CA THR A 303 7.26 9.98 -3.65
C THR A 303 8.33 10.80 -4.37
N ILE A 304 8.84 10.25 -5.49
CA ILE A 304 9.70 11.01 -6.42
C ILE A 304 8.92 12.06 -7.23
N GLN A 305 7.59 11.96 -7.27
CA GLN A 305 6.73 12.90 -8.02
C GLN A 305 6.47 14.18 -7.23
N GLY A 306 6.53 14.12 -5.90
CA GLY A 306 6.25 15.26 -5.04
C GLY A 306 4.77 15.61 -4.93
N VAL A 307 4.52 16.80 -4.40
CA VAL A 307 3.18 17.39 -4.23
C VAL A 307 2.88 18.28 -5.42
N SER A 308 1.80 17.98 -6.15
CA SER A 308 1.32 18.81 -7.26
C SER A 308 0.44 19.95 -6.76
N PHE A 309 0.88 21.20 -6.95
CA PHE A 309 0.10 22.38 -6.61
C PHE A 309 -1.16 22.51 -7.46
N ARG A 310 -1.11 22.02 -8.71
CA ARG A 310 -2.30 21.96 -9.56
C ARG A 310 -3.34 21.00 -8.99
N ALA A 311 -2.91 19.83 -8.52
CA ALA A 311 -3.83 18.87 -7.88
C ALA A 311 -4.44 19.45 -6.59
N LEU A 312 -3.64 20.13 -5.77
CA LEU A 312 -4.15 20.82 -4.57
C LEU A 312 -5.21 21.87 -4.91
N ARG A 313 -4.96 22.74 -5.90
CA ARG A 313 -5.91 23.78 -6.34
C ARG A 313 -7.22 23.21 -6.89
N LEU A 314 -7.18 22.02 -7.49
CA LEU A 314 -8.37 21.34 -7.99
C LEU A 314 -9.18 20.67 -6.87
N ARG A 315 -8.54 20.27 -5.78
CA ARG A 315 -9.19 19.56 -4.66
C ARG A 315 -9.56 20.47 -3.50
N PHE A 316 -8.96 21.65 -3.41
CA PHE A 316 -9.12 22.50 -2.24
C PHE A 316 -9.23 23.98 -2.61
N GLU A 317 -10.03 24.69 -1.83
CA GLU A 317 -9.98 26.13 -1.75
C GLU A 317 -9.16 26.54 -0.53
N TYR A 318 -8.13 27.35 -0.72
CA TYR A 318 -7.31 27.91 0.34
C TYR A 318 -6.78 29.29 -0.05
N ASN A 319 -6.23 30.01 0.93
CA ASN A 319 -5.65 31.32 0.67
C ASN A 319 -4.27 31.20 0.00
N GLU A 320 -4.17 31.59 -1.27
CA GLU A 320 -2.92 31.53 -2.06
C GLU A 320 -1.76 32.32 -1.44
N LYS A 321 -2.04 33.46 -0.77
CA LYS A 321 -0.98 34.25 -0.10
C LYS A 321 -0.39 33.50 1.09
N GLN A 322 -1.24 32.88 1.92
CA GLN A 322 -0.77 32.04 3.03
C GLN A 322 -0.04 30.80 2.51
N PHE A 323 -0.51 30.22 1.41
CA PHE A 323 0.15 29.08 0.78
C PHE A 323 1.54 29.45 0.25
N PHE A 324 1.69 30.60 -0.39
CA PHE A 324 3.00 31.11 -0.82
C PHE A 324 3.96 31.34 0.38
N GLN A 325 3.45 31.86 1.50
CA GLN A 325 4.24 31.99 2.73
C GLN A 325 4.70 30.61 3.27
N PHE A 326 3.82 29.60 3.22
CA PHE A 326 4.15 28.22 3.59
C PHE A 326 5.26 27.64 2.71
N ILE A 327 5.19 27.84 1.38
CA ILE A 327 6.23 27.41 0.44
C ILE A 327 7.58 28.07 0.76
N ASN A 328 7.59 29.38 1.06
CA ASN A 328 8.80 30.07 1.51
C ASN A 328 9.34 29.49 2.81
N TYR A 329 8.48 29.17 3.78
CA TYR A 329 8.89 28.49 5.01
C TYR A 329 9.53 27.13 4.74
N CYS A 330 8.93 26.27 3.90
CA CYS A 330 9.53 24.99 3.52
C CYS A 330 10.92 25.16 2.90
N SER A 331 11.13 26.20 2.09
CA SER A 331 12.44 26.53 1.52
C SER A 331 13.50 26.84 2.58
N THR A 332 13.11 27.35 3.75
CA THR A 332 14.03 27.60 4.88
C THR A 332 14.40 26.34 5.66
N LEU A 333 13.56 25.28 5.61
CA LEU A 333 13.80 24.05 6.36
C LEU A 333 14.97 23.25 5.80
N SER A 334 15.11 23.21 4.48
CA SER A 334 16.19 22.47 3.83
C SER A 334 16.37 22.90 2.38
N LYS A 335 17.63 22.99 1.92
CA LYS A 335 17.97 23.20 0.50
C LYS A 335 17.56 22.03 -0.40
N LYS A 336 17.05 20.94 0.18
CA LYS A 336 16.58 19.75 -0.54
C LYS A 336 15.09 19.79 -0.87
N PHE A 337 14.34 20.75 -0.32
CA PHE A 337 13.07 21.12 -0.92
C PHE A 337 13.34 21.76 -2.27
N VAL A 338 12.79 21.15 -3.30
CA VAL A 338 12.87 21.64 -4.67
C VAL A 338 11.48 21.98 -5.13
N PHE A 339 11.39 23.18 -5.68
CA PHE A 339 10.18 23.77 -6.20
C PHE A 339 10.38 23.98 -7.69
N ASP A 340 9.43 23.44 -8.46
CA ASP A 340 9.17 23.81 -9.84
C ASP A 340 7.79 24.48 -9.87
N ASP A 341 7.44 25.20 -10.93
CA ASP A 341 6.26 26.09 -11.01
C ASP A 341 4.94 25.42 -10.57
N ASN A 342 4.85 24.09 -10.60
CA ASN A 342 3.69 23.32 -10.16
C ASN A 342 3.96 22.17 -9.20
N ILE A 343 5.20 21.94 -8.75
CA ILE A 343 5.56 20.77 -7.94
C ILE A 343 6.48 21.16 -6.78
N MET A 344 6.21 20.59 -5.60
CA MET A 344 7.12 20.59 -4.45
C MET A 344 7.59 19.17 -4.15
N LEU A 345 8.91 18.92 -4.12
CA LEU A 345 9.46 17.60 -3.80
C LEU A 345 10.67 17.69 -2.86
N LEU A 346 10.94 16.59 -2.16
CA LEU A 346 12.18 16.41 -1.39
C LEU A 346 13.18 15.60 -2.22
N LYS A 347 14.38 16.15 -2.44
CA LYS A 347 15.43 15.45 -3.20
C LYS A 347 16.25 14.47 -2.36
N GLY A 348 16.52 13.31 -2.96
CA GLY A 348 17.44 12.31 -2.43
C GLY A 348 16.94 11.72 -1.11
N ARG A 349 17.87 11.53 -0.16
CA ARG A 349 17.61 10.85 1.11
C ARG A 349 16.66 11.60 2.06
N GLU A 350 16.39 12.87 1.80
CA GLU A 350 15.50 13.66 2.66
C GLU A 350 14.04 13.17 2.61
N ARG A 351 13.63 12.43 1.57
CA ARG A 351 12.31 11.76 1.54
C ARG A 351 12.13 10.76 2.69
N PHE A 352 13.21 10.16 3.19
CA PHE A 352 13.16 9.20 4.30
C PHE A 352 13.18 9.88 5.69
N LYS A 353 13.27 11.21 5.74
CA LYS A 353 13.11 12.01 6.97
C LYS A 353 11.75 12.69 7.02
N LEU A 354 10.76 12.08 6.37
CA LEU A 354 9.46 12.67 6.17
C LEU A 354 8.81 13.07 7.51
N ASP A 355 8.85 12.21 8.53
CA ASP A 355 8.29 12.48 9.85
C ASP A 355 8.80 13.79 10.46
N PHE A 356 10.10 14.07 10.34
CA PHE A 356 10.70 15.33 10.79
C PHE A 356 10.07 16.54 10.08
N TYR A 357 9.93 16.48 8.75
CA TYR A 357 9.34 17.56 7.98
C TYR A 357 7.85 17.71 8.22
N LEU A 358 7.13 16.60 8.41
CA LEU A 358 5.69 16.62 8.66
C LEU A 358 5.33 17.30 9.97
N VAL A 359 6.06 17.04 11.05
CA VAL A 359 5.87 17.76 12.32
C VAL A 359 6.02 19.28 12.11
N LYS A 360 7.02 19.71 11.33
CA LYS A 360 7.24 21.13 11.02
C LYS A 360 6.15 21.73 10.14
N ILE A 361 5.62 20.98 9.19
CA ILE A 361 4.52 21.39 8.29
C ILE A 361 3.22 21.53 9.07
N ILE A 362 2.88 20.52 9.88
CA ILE A 362 1.67 20.51 10.72
C ILE A 362 1.69 21.70 11.69
N ASN A 363 2.80 21.89 12.40
CA ASN A 363 2.93 23.02 13.34
C ASN A 363 2.80 24.35 12.62
N TYR A 364 3.41 24.52 11.44
CA TYR A 364 3.27 25.75 10.66
C TYR A 364 1.81 26.06 10.33
N PHE A 365 1.04 25.08 9.85
CA PHE A 365 -0.36 25.32 9.50
C PHE A 365 -1.22 25.67 10.71
N ASN A 366 -0.95 25.02 11.86
CA ASN A 366 -1.63 25.31 13.12
C ASN A 366 -1.31 26.73 13.63
N ASP A 367 -0.01 27.08 13.71
CA ASP A 367 0.47 28.37 14.23
C ASP A 367 0.01 29.57 13.38
N ASN A 368 -0.21 29.34 12.08
CA ASN A 368 -0.63 30.39 11.14
C ASN A 368 -2.14 30.36 10.84
N PHE A 369 -2.91 29.53 11.55
CA PHE A 369 -4.37 29.39 11.37
C PHE A 369 -4.75 29.21 9.89
N PHE A 370 -4.05 28.32 9.18
CA PHE A 370 -4.27 28.10 7.75
C PHE A 370 -5.67 27.55 7.52
N LYS A 371 -6.45 28.24 6.69
CA LYS A 371 -7.81 27.84 6.34
C LYS A 371 -7.82 27.19 4.96
N VAL A 372 -8.39 26.00 4.91
CA VAL A 372 -8.59 25.23 3.69
C VAL A 372 -9.97 24.58 3.73
N LYS A 373 -10.60 24.48 2.56
CA LYS A 373 -11.87 23.79 2.37
C LYS A 373 -11.74 22.76 1.25
N LEU A 374 -12.16 21.52 1.50
CA LEU A 374 -12.22 20.49 0.47
C LEU A 374 -13.31 20.82 -0.56
N ARG A 375 -12.97 20.71 -1.84
CA ARG A 375 -13.87 20.85 -2.99
C ARG A 375 -13.47 19.78 -4.00
N LEU A 376 -14.23 18.68 -4.08
CA LEU A 376 -13.96 17.71 -5.14
C LEU A 376 -14.27 18.34 -6.51
N PRO A 377 -13.43 18.06 -7.52
CA PRO A 377 -13.60 18.59 -8.87
C PRO A 377 -14.84 18.08 -9.60
#